data_AF-A0A8B6DXU0-F1
#
_entry.id   AF-A0A8B6DXU0-F1
#
_cell.length_a   1.000
_cell.length_b   1.000
_cell.length_c   1.000
_cell.angle_alpha   90.00
_cell.angle_beta   90.00
_cell.angle_gamma   90.00
#
_symmetry.space_group_name_H-M   'P 1'
#
loop_
_entity.id
_entity.type
_entity.pdbx_description
1 polymer ?
#
loop_
_entity_poly.entity_id
_entity_poly.type
_entity_poly.pdbx_seq_one_letter_code
_entity_poly.pdbx_strand_id
1 'polypeptide(L)'
;IRILGSFAITDSEEAQGISHYLTNVDIYSNSWGPADGTGFNGPGSLTKAALQDGVTNGRNGKGAIYIWAAGNGGTEDNCNADGYVNSIYTVAISSAMIGSNAWYSEVCAPVLAAAYGGSEDDRFLASLMLCFSNTLNKEINILQTGIYR
;
A
#
# COMPACT_ATOMS: atom_id res chain seq x y z
N ILE A 1 11.08 -4.32 -3.46
CA ILE A 1 11.85 -3.54 -4.46
C ILE A 1 11.77 -2.09 -4.10
N ARG A 2 12.90 -1.41 -4.19
CA ARG A 2 12.99 0.01 -3.93
C ARG A 2 12.81 0.75 -5.25
N ILE A 3 11.80 1.60 -5.34
CA ILE A 3 11.62 2.48 -6.48
C ILE A 3 12.57 3.65 -6.23
N LEU A 4 13.66 3.72 -6.99
CA LEU A 4 14.69 4.74 -6.88
C LEU A 4 14.52 5.71 -8.04
N GLY A 5 13.98 6.90 -7.77
CA GLY A 5 13.89 8.00 -8.73
C GLY A 5 14.95 9.06 -8.43
N SER A 6 15.45 9.74 -9.45
CA SER A 6 16.30 10.92 -9.26
C SER A 6 15.41 12.13 -8.93
N PHE A 7 15.32 12.48 -7.64
CA PHE A 7 14.61 13.66 -7.06
C PHE A 7 13.07 13.72 -7.22
N ALA A 8 12.48 13.09 -8.22
CA ALA A 8 11.04 12.90 -8.35
C ALA A 8 10.76 11.55 -9.01
N ILE A 9 9.90 10.75 -8.42
CA ILE A 9 9.54 9.44 -8.96
C ILE A 9 8.49 9.66 -10.04
N THR A 10 8.75 9.11 -11.21
CA THR A 10 7.88 9.21 -12.38
C THR A 10 6.79 8.13 -12.33
N ASP A 11 5.63 8.40 -12.95
CA ASP A 11 4.54 7.43 -13.10
C ASP A 11 5.02 6.10 -13.75
N SER A 12 6.00 6.16 -14.65
CA SER A 12 6.60 4.96 -15.23
C SER A 12 7.36 4.12 -14.20
N GLU A 13 8.10 4.76 -13.29
CA GLU A 13 8.84 4.06 -12.23
C GLU A 13 7.88 3.48 -11.18
N GLU A 14 6.81 4.19 -10.84
CA GLU A 14 5.72 3.67 -9.99
C GLU A 14 5.09 2.42 -10.61
N ALA A 15 4.67 2.51 -11.88
CA ALA A 15 4.10 1.39 -12.64
C ALA A 15 5.01 0.17 -12.67
N GLN A 16 6.30 0.36 -12.97
CA GLN A 16 7.29 -0.72 -12.99
C GLN A 16 7.48 -1.38 -11.62
N GLY A 17 7.41 -0.60 -10.53
CA GLY A 17 7.52 -1.11 -9.18
C GLY A 17 6.36 -2.04 -8.80
N ILE A 18 5.13 -1.63 -9.09
CA ILE A 18 3.93 -2.40 -8.74
C ILE A 18 3.60 -3.53 -9.72
N SER A 19 4.22 -3.55 -10.91
CA SER A 19 4.11 -4.65 -11.87
C SER A 19 5.33 -5.58 -11.85
N HIS A 20 6.26 -5.38 -10.93
CA HIS A 20 7.49 -6.16 -10.91
C HIS A 20 7.21 -7.63 -10.56
N TYR A 21 7.59 -8.55 -11.45
CA TYR A 21 7.46 -10.01 -11.24
C TYR A 21 6.01 -10.46 -10.95
N LEU A 22 5.02 -9.94 -11.67
CA LEU A 22 3.59 -10.28 -11.52
C LEU A 22 3.25 -11.78 -11.57
N THR A 23 4.08 -12.60 -12.21
CA THR A 23 3.92 -14.05 -12.27
C THR A 23 4.33 -14.76 -10.99
N ASN A 24 5.24 -14.15 -10.22
CA ASN A 24 5.90 -14.78 -9.07
C ASN A 24 5.53 -14.12 -7.75
N VAL A 25 5.28 -12.81 -7.74
CA VAL A 25 4.84 -12.07 -6.55
C VAL A 25 3.34 -12.26 -6.38
N ASP A 26 2.93 -12.65 -5.18
CA ASP A 26 1.53 -12.76 -4.82
C ASP A 26 0.96 -11.45 -4.28
N ILE A 27 1.71 -10.82 -3.37
CA ILE A 27 1.23 -9.67 -2.59
C ILE A 27 2.21 -8.52 -2.73
N TYR A 28 1.70 -7.34 -3.07
CA TYR A 28 2.45 -6.09 -3.08
C TYR A 28 2.05 -5.28 -1.86
N SER A 29 3.00 -5.01 -0.97
CA SER A 29 2.79 -4.25 0.26
C SER A 29 3.38 -2.85 0.10
N ASN A 30 2.53 -1.82 0.17
CA ASN A 30 2.90 -0.45 -0.17
C ASN A 30 2.55 0.50 0.98
N SER A 31 3.49 1.36 1.36
CA SER A 31 3.31 2.35 2.44
C SER A 31 3.90 3.70 2.03
N TRP A 32 3.43 4.18 0.89
CA TRP A 32 3.80 5.45 0.26
C TRP A 32 2.59 5.98 -0.52
N GLY A 33 2.57 7.28 -0.79
CA GLY A 33 1.47 7.94 -1.48
C GLY A 33 1.79 9.41 -1.73
N PRO A 34 0.79 10.22 -2.07
CA PRO A 34 0.87 11.68 -1.99
C PRO A 34 1.30 12.15 -0.60
N ALA A 35 1.71 13.42 -0.49
CA ALA A 35 1.92 14.01 0.82
C ALA A 35 0.55 14.29 1.48
N ASP A 36 0.42 13.89 2.74
CA ASP A 36 -0.81 14.05 3.51
C ASP A 36 -1.23 15.54 3.59
N GLY A 37 -2.53 15.81 3.45
CA GLY A 37 -3.12 17.14 3.55
C GLY A 37 -2.91 18.05 2.33
N THR A 38 -2.38 17.54 1.22
CA THR A 38 -2.08 18.34 0.01
C THR A 38 -3.16 18.30 -1.08
N GLY A 39 -4.31 17.67 -0.81
CA GLY A 39 -5.44 17.55 -1.74
C GLY A 39 -5.46 16.23 -2.52
N PHE A 40 -6.30 16.15 -3.56
CA PHE A 40 -6.53 14.91 -4.29
C PHE A 40 -5.36 14.59 -5.23
N ASN A 41 -4.70 13.46 -5.01
CA ASN A 41 -3.59 13.00 -5.84
C ASN A 41 -3.52 11.46 -5.82
N GLY A 42 -2.87 10.84 -6.80
CA GLY A 42 -2.84 9.38 -6.90
C GLY A 42 -2.10 8.90 -8.15
N PRO A 43 -2.29 7.65 -8.55
CA PRO A 43 -1.52 7.06 -9.64
C PRO A 43 -1.78 7.77 -10.98
N GLY A 44 -0.70 7.95 -11.75
CA GLY A 44 -0.79 8.36 -13.15
C GLY A 44 -1.38 7.26 -14.04
N SER A 45 -1.46 7.51 -15.34
CA SER A 45 -2.12 6.60 -16.27
C SER A 45 -1.38 5.27 -16.42
N LEU A 46 -0.05 5.27 -16.36
CA LEU A 46 0.75 4.04 -16.43
C LEU A 46 0.56 3.20 -15.17
N THR A 47 0.60 3.84 -14.00
CA THR A 47 0.42 3.13 -12.72
C THR A 47 -0.99 2.59 -12.57
N LYS A 48 -2.02 3.32 -13.03
CA LYS A 48 -3.41 2.81 -13.10
C LYS A 48 -3.52 1.59 -14.01
N ALA A 49 -2.89 1.64 -15.19
CA ALA A 49 -2.87 0.51 -16.11
C ALA A 49 -2.14 -0.71 -15.51
N ALA A 50 -1.03 -0.47 -14.79
CA ALA A 50 -0.28 -1.52 -14.11
C ALA A 50 -1.08 -2.16 -12.95
N LEU A 51 -1.84 -1.39 -12.17
CA LEU A 51 -2.74 -1.94 -11.15
C LEU A 51 -3.81 -2.83 -11.79
N GLN A 52 -4.45 -2.35 -12.87
CA GLN A 52 -5.48 -3.11 -13.59
C GLN A 52 -4.92 -4.39 -14.19
N ASP A 53 -3.74 -4.33 -14.83
CA ASP A 53 -3.06 -5.50 -15.37
C ASP A 53 -2.70 -6.49 -14.24
N GLY A 54 -2.18 -5.99 -13.12
CA GLY A 54 -1.83 -6.80 -11.98
C GLY A 54 -3.00 -7.58 -11.41
N VAL A 55 -4.15 -6.94 -11.18
CA VAL A 55 -5.35 -7.63 -10.67
C VAL A 55 -6.01 -8.54 -11.71
N THR A 56 -5.73 -8.36 -13.00
CA THR A 56 -6.31 -9.18 -14.08
C THR A 56 -5.43 -10.40 -14.37
N ASN A 57 -4.12 -10.18 -14.53
CA ASN A 57 -3.20 -11.15 -15.11
C ASN A 57 -2.17 -11.69 -14.09
N GLY A 58 -1.97 -11.01 -12.96
CA GLY A 58 -1.05 -11.43 -11.91
C GLY A 58 -1.43 -12.79 -11.29
N ARG A 59 -0.43 -13.46 -10.69
CA ARG A 59 -0.61 -14.77 -10.03
C ARG A 59 -1.24 -15.83 -10.93
N ASN A 60 -0.81 -15.86 -12.19
CA ASN A 60 -1.35 -16.75 -13.23
C ASN A 60 -2.85 -16.54 -13.48
N GLY A 61 -3.28 -15.27 -13.62
CA GLY A 61 -4.67 -14.89 -13.89
C GLY A 61 -5.60 -14.90 -12.66
N LYS A 62 -5.04 -14.99 -11.45
CA LYS A 62 -5.83 -14.89 -10.19
C LYS A 62 -5.92 -13.46 -9.66
N GLY A 63 -5.12 -12.56 -10.21
CA GLY A 63 -4.96 -11.19 -9.74
C GLY A 63 -3.97 -11.08 -8.60
N ALA A 64 -2.96 -10.22 -8.79
CA ALA A 64 -2.07 -9.76 -7.75
C ALA A 64 -2.85 -9.05 -6.64
N ILE A 65 -2.37 -9.16 -5.39
CA ILE A 65 -3.02 -8.54 -4.24
C ILE A 65 -2.23 -7.29 -3.86
N TYR A 66 -2.82 -6.12 -4.03
CA TYR A 66 -2.21 -4.85 -3.64
C TYR A 66 -2.72 -4.42 -2.27
N ILE A 67 -1.83 -4.37 -1.28
CA ILE A 67 -2.13 -3.79 0.03
C ILE A 67 -1.54 -2.40 0.11
N TRP A 68 -2.31 -1.45 0.61
CA TRP A 68 -1.89 -0.05 0.78
C TRP A 68 -2.13 0.43 2.21
N ALA A 69 -1.18 1.16 2.78
CA ALA A 69 -1.40 1.90 4.01
C ALA A 69 -2.38 3.04 3.77
N ALA A 70 -3.31 3.24 4.71
CA ALA A 70 -4.31 4.30 4.60
C ALA A 70 -3.70 5.70 4.60
N GLY A 71 -2.63 5.93 5.37
CA GLY A 71 -1.98 7.24 5.47
C GLY A 71 -1.67 7.62 6.92
N ASN A 72 -0.88 8.67 7.09
CA ASN A 72 -0.36 9.12 8.40
C ASN A 72 -0.82 10.56 8.76
N GLY A 73 -1.78 11.12 8.02
CA GLY A 73 -2.30 12.48 8.23
C GLY A 73 -3.23 12.65 9.43
N GLY A 74 -3.54 11.56 10.15
CA GLY A 74 -4.39 11.59 11.35
C GLY A 74 -5.76 12.20 11.09
N THR A 75 -6.16 13.16 11.94
CA THR A 75 -7.46 13.86 11.81
C THR A 75 -7.44 15.02 10.82
N GLU A 76 -6.28 15.40 10.31
CA GLU A 76 -6.10 16.55 9.42
C GLU A 76 -6.13 16.16 7.93
N ASP A 77 -6.19 14.85 7.63
CA ASP A 77 -6.32 14.32 6.28
C ASP A 77 -7.43 13.28 6.17
N ASN A 78 -7.82 12.99 4.93
CA ASN A 78 -8.77 11.96 4.60
C ASN A 78 -8.24 11.14 3.42
N CYS A 79 -7.91 9.88 3.70
CA CYS A 79 -7.34 8.96 2.73
C CYS A 79 -8.20 8.66 1.48
N ASN A 80 -9.43 9.17 1.41
CA ASN A 80 -10.22 9.21 0.17
C ASN A 80 -9.63 10.19 -0.88
N ALA A 81 -8.77 11.11 -0.44
CA ALA A 81 -7.98 12.01 -1.28
C ALA A 81 -6.72 11.34 -1.87
N ASP A 82 -6.29 10.19 -1.33
CA ASP A 82 -5.25 9.37 -1.92
C ASP A 82 -5.85 8.38 -2.93
N GLY A 83 -5.57 8.59 -4.21
CA GLY A 83 -6.05 7.74 -5.31
C GLY A 83 -5.45 6.33 -5.33
N TYR A 84 -4.39 6.05 -4.56
CA TYR A 84 -3.91 4.68 -4.33
C TYR A 84 -4.82 3.96 -3.33
N VAL A 85 -5.15 4.61 -2.22
CA VAL A 85 -6.01 4.08 -1.16
C VAL A 85 -7.46 3.96 -1.65
N ASN A 86 -7.93 4.93 -2.44
CA ASN A 86 -9.27 4.98 -3.00
C ASN A 86 -9.45 4.14 -4.30
N SER A 87 -8.45 3.34 -4.67
CA SER A 87 -8.52 2.48 -5.85
C SER A 87 -9.28 1.20 -5.54
N ILE A 88 -10.20 0.78 -6.41
CA ILE A 88 -10.88 -0.52 -6.28
C ILE A 88 -9.91 -1.72 -6.45
N TYR A 89 -8.70 -1.47 -6.93
CA TYR A 89 -7.67 -2.49 -7.14
C TYR A 89 -6.77 -2.71 -5.91
N THR A 90 -6.93 -1.90 -4.86
CA THR A 90 -6.11 -1.96 -3.65
C THR A 90 -6.96 -2.34 -2.44
N VAL A 91 -6.29 -2.91 -1.44
CA VAL A 91 -6.84 -3.21 -0.13
C VAL A 91 -6.20 -2.24 0.85
N ALA A 92 -6.96 -1.22 1.23
CA ALA A 92 -6.53 -0.21 2.18
C ALA A 92 -6.61 -0.71 3.63
N ILE A 93 -5.51 -0.55 4.37
CA ILE A 93 -5.39 -0.96 5.77
C ILE A 93 -5.00 0.25 6.62
N SER A 94 -5.80 0.51 7.66
CA SER A 94 -5.53 1.54 8.68
C SER A 94 -4.74 0.97 9.86
N SER A 95 -4.17 1.88 10.67
CA SER A 95 -3.40 1.51 11.86
C SER A 95 -4.26 1.60 13.12
N ALA A 96 -4.26 0.52 13.89
CA ALA A 96 -4.88 0.43 15.20
C ALA A 96 -3.83 0.34 16.32
N MET A 97 -4.20 0.86 17.49
CA MET A 97 -3.51 0.65 18.75
C MET A 97 -4.45 -0.07 19.73
N ILE A 98 -3.97 -0.36 20.93
CA ILE A 98 -4.78 -1.07 21.92
C ILE A 98 -6.02 -0.24 22.27
N GLY A 99 -7.19 -0.72 21.88
CA GLY A 99 -8.49 -0.13 22.21
C GLY A 99 -8.91 1.09 21.38
N SER A 100 -8.13 1.50 20.38
CA SER A 100 -8.47 2.65 19.52
C SER A 100 -7.68 2.67 18.21
N ASN A 101 -8.01 3.58 17.30
CA ASN A 101 -7.18 3.86 16.12
C ASN A 101 -5.87 4.52 16.54
N ALA A 102 -4.78 4.29 15.81
CA ALA A 102 -3.54 5.03 16.03
C ALA A 102 -3.76 6.52 15.73
N TRP A 103 -3.11 7.41 16.49
CA TRP A 103 -3.32 8.86 16.39
C TRP A 103 -2.94 9.46 15.03
N TYR A 104 -2.00 8.82 14.32
CA TYR A 104 -1.60 9.19 12.95
C TYR A 104 -2.48 8.54 11.88
N SER A 105 -3.29 7.53 12.21
CA SER A 105 -4.02 6.79 11.19
C SER A 105 -5.12 7.64 10.56
N GLU A 106 -5.13 7.69 9.24
CA GLU A 106 -6.28 8.18 8.49
C GLU A 106 -7.37 7.10 8.46
N VAL A 107 -8.62 7.52 8.72
CA VAL A 107 -9.79 6.64 8.70
C VAL A 107 -10.79 7.22 7.70
N CYS A 108 -10.96 6.53 6.58
CA CYS A 108 -11.82 6.96 5.47
C CYS A 108 -12.63 5.79 4.91
N ALA A 109 -13.64 6.09 4.08
CA ALA A 109 -14.54 5.08 3.52
C ALA A 109 -13.86 3.95 2.72
N PRO A 110 -12.77 4.19 1.97
CA PRO A 110 -12.02 3.13 1.30
C PRO A 110 -11.30 2.11 2.21
N VAL A 111 -11.12 2.40 3.50
CA VAL A 111 -10.42 1.48 4.42
C VAL A 111 -11.23 0.20 4.61
N LEU A 112 -10.62 -0.94 4.32
CA LEU A 112 -11.27 -2.26 4.42
C LEU A 112 -11.03 -2.95 5.77
N ALA A 113 -9.87 -2.72 6.38
CA ALA A 113 -9.52 -3.30 7.67
C ALA A 113 -8.51 -2.44 8.44
N ALA A 114 -8.28 -2.82 9.68
CA ALA A 114 -7.24 -2.25 10.53
C ALA A 114 -6.29 -3.34 11.00
N ALA A 115 -5.00 -3.01 11.12
CA ALA A 115 -3.98 -3.86 11.71
C ALA A 115 -3.22 -3.07 12.78
N TYR A 116 -2.61 -3.77 13.75
CA TYR A 116 -1.73 -3.11 14.70
C TYR A 116 -0.56 -2.45 13.98
N GLY A 117 -0.33 -1.17 14.25
CA GLY A 117 0.83 -0.43 13.74
C GLY A 117 1.81 -0.04 14.85
N GLY A 118 2.95 0.52 14.47
CA GLY A 118 3.98 0.98 15.40
C GLY A 118 3.65 2.33 16.06
N SER A 119 4.02 2.47 17.33
CA SER A 119 4.13 3.75 18.08
C SER A 119 5.44 3.72 18.89
N GLU A 120 5.99 4.87 19.29
CA GLU A 120 7.26 4.93 20.05
C GLU A 120 7.18 4.17 21.40
N ASP A 121 5.99 3.96 21.94
CA ASP A 121 5.74 3.22 23.19
C ASP A 121 5.43 1.72 22.98
N ASP A 122 5.10 1.30 21.76
CA ASP A 122 4.76 -0.10 21.45
C ASP A 122 5.96 -0.85 20.88
N ARG A 123 6.39 -1.90 21.58
CA ARG A 123 7.41 -2.87 21.12
C ARG A 123 7.01 -3.68 19.87
N PHE A 124 5.85 -3.38 19.29
CA PHE A 124 5.40 -3.91 18.01
C PHE A 124 5.63 -2.85 16.93
N LEU A 125 6.86 -2.75 16.44
CA LEU A 125 7.15 -2.04 15.20
C LEU A 125 6.54 -2.82 14.02
N ALA A 126 5.23 -2.70 13.85
CA ALA A 126 4.60 -2.92 12.58
C ALA A 126 4.53 -1.55 11.90
N SER A 127 5.61 -1.14 11.20
CA SER A 127 5.35 -0.53 9.90
C SER A 127 4.38 -1.47 9.18
N LEU A 128 3.49 -0.98 8.31
CA LEU A 128 2.51 -1.81 7.60
C LEU A 128 3.15 -2.84 6.62
N MET A 129 4.29 -3.42 6.97
CA MET A 129 4.73 -4.75 6.63
C MET A 129 3.75 -5.74 7.28
N LEU A 130 2.64 -6.02 6.60
CA LEU A 130 1.82 -7.19 6.91
C LEU A 130 2.74 -8.42 6.88
N CYS A 131 3.15 -8.87 8.05
CA CYS A 131 3.95 -10.08 8.19
C CYS A 131 3.01 -11.26 8.03
N PHE A 132 2.75 -11.68 6.78
CA PHE A 132 2.01 -12.91 6.53
C PHE A 132 2.92 -14.10 6.89
N SER A 133 2.61 -14.77 8.00
CA SER A 133 3.26 -16.01 8.39
C SER A 133 2.81 -17.14 7.44
N ASN A 134 3.75 -17.75 6.72
CA ASN A 134 3.51 -18.93 5.87
C ASN A 134 3.01 -20.11 6.71
N THR A 135 1.69 -20.24 6.86
CA THR A 135 1.05 -21.34 7.62
C THR A 135 0.47 -22.44 6.73
N LEU A 136 0.70 -22.39 5.41
CA LEU A 136 0.24 -23.41 4.47
C LEU A 136 1.41 -23.77 3.55
N ASN A 137 1.50 -25.02 3.11
CA ASN A 137 2.57 -25.64 2.29
C ASN A 137 2.74 -25.03 0.86
N LYS A 138 2.62 -23.71 0.73
CA LYS A 138 2.78 -22.93 -0.47
C LYS A 138 3.53 -21.66 -0.09
N GLU A 139 4.70 -21.43 -0.67
CA GLU A 139 5.43 -20.18 -0.47
C GLU A 139 4.59 -19.02 -1.03
N ILE A 140 4.17 -18.10 -0.17
CA ILE A 140 3.54 -16.84 -0.57
C ILE A 140 4.64 -15.82 -0.78
N ASN A 141 4.74 -15.25 -1.98
CA ASN A 141 5.78 -14.28 -2.30
C ASN A 141 5.25 -12.85 -2.09
N ILE A 142 5.93 -12.10 -1.22
CA ILE A 142 5.52 -10.74 -0.86
C ILE A 142 6.59 -9.77 -1.34
N LEU A 143 6.17 -8.76 -2.08
CA LEU A 143 7.01 -7.65 -2.48
C LEU A 143 6.62 -6.40 -1.73
N GLN A 144 7.49 -5.94 -0.83
CA GLN A 144 7.36 -4.60 -0.27
C GLN A 144 7.89 -3.58 -1.28
N THR A 145 7.12 -2.53 -1.54
CA THR A 145 7.58 -1.38 -2.34
C THR A 145 7.63 -0.13 -1.47
N GLY A 146 8.55 0.75 -1.81
CA GLY A 146 8.76 2.01 -1.10
C GLY A 146 9.27 3.06 -2.07
N ILE A 147 8.70 4.26 -1.97
CA ILE A 147 9.18 5.46 -2.64
C ILE A 147 9.93 6.29 -1.60
N TYR A 148 11.15 6.72 -1.93
CA TYR A 148 11.87 7.76 -1.20
C TYR A 148 11.73 9.05 -2.00
N ARG A 149 11.10 10.06 -1.42
CA ARG A 149 11.13 11.44 -1.91
C ARG A 149 12.16 12.23 -1.12
#